data_AF-A0A452XY42-F1
#
_entry.id   AF-A0A452XY42-F1
#
_cell.length_a   1.000
_cell.length_b   1.000
_cell.length_c   1.000
_cell.angle_alpha   90.00
_cell.angle_beta   90.00
_cell.angle_gamma   90.00
#
_symmetry.space_group_name_H-M   'P 1'
#
loop_
_entity.id
_entity.type
_entity.pdbx_description
1 polymer ?
#
loop_
_entity_poly.entity_id
_entity_poly.type
_entity_poly.pdbx_seq_one_letter_code
_entity_poly.pdbx_strand_id
1 'polypeptide(L)'
;WHDTPRSMLPIYKELIAAGLRIWVFSGDTDAVVPLTATRYSIGALGLPTTTSWHPWYDDQEVGGWSQVYKGLTLVSVRGAGHEVPLHRPRQALVLFQYFLQGKPMPGQTKNATLA
;
A
#
# COMPACT_ATOMS: atom_id res chain seq x y z
N TRP A 1 0.78 -32.15 -4.24
CA TRP A 1 1.50 -30.88 -4.15
C TRP A 1 1.39 -30.38 -2.72
N HIS A 2 2.51 -30.32 -1.99
CA HIS A 2 2.61 -29.91 -0.57
C HIS A 2 3.46 -28.64 -0.41
N ASP A 3 3.82 -28.03 -1.52
CA ASP A 3 4.76 -26.92 -1.72
C ASP A 3 4.04 -25.57 -1.92
N THR A 4 2.74 -25.52 -1.63
CA THR A 4 1.93 -24.29 -1.60
C THR A 4 1.39 -24.02 -0.19
N PRO A 5 2.21 -23.45 0.71
CA PRO A 5 1.77 -23.07 2.05
C PRO A 5 0.51 -22.19 1.98
N ARG A 6 -0.44 -22.41 2.89
CA ARG A 6 -1.70 -21.64 2.92
C ARG A 6 -1.52 -20.16 3.24
N SER A 7 -0.37 -19.77 3.77
CA SER A 7 -0.16 -18.42 4.30
C SER A 7 1.30 -18.00 4.22
N MET A 8 1.51 -16.74 3.88
CA MET A 8 2.81 -16.06 3.94
C MET A 8 3.02 -15.30 5.26
N LEU A 9 2.01 -15.22 6.13
CA LEU A 9 2.07 -14.41 7.35
C LEU A 9 3.27 -14.74 8.27
N PRO A 10 3.71 -16.01 8.42
CA PRO A 10 4.92 -16.32 9.19
C PRO A 10 6.17 -15.63 8.62
N ILE A 11 6.34 -15.62 7.30
CA ILE A 11 7.48 -14.98 6.62
C ILE A 11 7.39 -13.46 6.80
N TYR A 12 6.20 -12.86 6.67
CA TYR A 12 6.03 -11.43 6.96
C TYR A 12 6.46 -11.08 8.40
N LYS A 13 6.09 -11.89 9.40
CA LYS A 13 6.50 -11.66 10.79
C LYS A 13 8.03 -11.70 10.96
N GLU A 14 8.69 -12.66 10.32
CA GLU A 14 10.15 -12.79 10.34
C GLU A 14 10.83 -11.56 9.72
N LEU A 15 10.42 -11.16 8.52
CA LEU A 15 11.02 -10.04 7.79
C LEU A 15 10.74 -8.68 8.46
N ILE A 16 9.56 -8.52 9.08
CA ILE A 16 9.24 -7.35 9.91
C ILE A 16 10.16 -7.30 11.13
N ALA A 17 10.37 -8.44 11.82
CA ALA A 17 11.26 -8.51 12.97
C ALA A 17 12.72 -8.22 12.60
N ALA A 18 13.15 -8.61 11.39
CA ALA A 18 14.46 -8.30 10.84
C ALA A 18 14.63 -6.82 10.42
N GLY A 19 13.57 -6.00 10.50
CA GLY A 19 13.62 -4.59 10.15
C GLY A 19 13.62 -4.31 8.64
N LEU A 20 13.22 -5.28 7.81
CA LEU A 20 13.07 -5.04 6.38
C LEU A 20 11.87 -4.14 6.10
N ARG A 21 12.02 -3.26 5.10
CA ARG A 21 10.93 -2.40 4.64
C ARG A 21 9.96 -3.22 3.77
N ILE A 22 8.73 -3.34 4.23
CA ILE A 22 7.68 -4.10 3.54
C ILE A 22 6.52 -3.17 3.17
N TRP A 23 6.20 -3.15 1.88
CA TRP A 23 5.04 -2.47 1.34
C TRP A 23 4.17 -3.49 0.60
N VAL A 24 2.86 -3.41 0.81
CA VAL A 24 1.87 -4.20 0.08
C VAL A 24 0.95 -3.22 -0.62
N PHE A 25 0.68 -3.43 -1.90
CA PHE A 25 -0.23 -2.59 -2.66
C PHE A 25 -1.29 -3.39 -3.41
N SER A 26 -2.43 -2.76 -3.70
CA SER A 26 -3.55 -3.40 -4.39
C SER A 26 -4.31 -2.38 -5.23
N GLY A 27 -4.63 -2.75 -6.47
CA GLY A 27 -5.60 -2.02 -7.28
C GLY A 27 -7.02 -2.29 -6.77
N ASP A 28 -7.79 -1.25 -6.48
CA ASP A 28 -9.07 -1.39 -5.79
C ASP A 28 -10.24 -1.86 -6.68
N THR A 29 -10.03 -1.96 -7.99
CA THR A 29 -11.02 -2.53 -8.94
C THR A 29 -10.65 -3.93 -9.41
N ASP A 30 -9.62 -4.55 -8.83
CA ASP A 30 -9.32 -5.97 -9.07
C ASP A 30 -10.33 -6.89 -8.37
N ALA A 31 -10.81 -7.91 -9.09
CA ALA A 31 -11.69 -8.94 -8.57
C ALA A 31 -10.99 -10.30 -8.34
N VAL A 32 -9.78 -10.51 -8.89
CA VAL A 32 -9.04 -11.77 -8.76
C VAL A 32 -8.37 -11.86 -7.39
N VAL A 33 -7.65 -10.81 -6.99
CA VAL A 33 -7.04 -10.67 -5.65
C VAL A 33 -7.45 -9.31 -5.07
N PRO A 34 -8.72 -9.17 -4.65
CA PRO A 34 -9.30 -7.87 -4.33
C PRO A 34 -8.68 -7.24 -3.08
N LEU A 35 -8.75 -5.91 -3.00
CA LEU A 35 -8.27 -5.12 -1.85
C LEU A 35 -8.76 -5.69 -0.51
N THR A 36 -10.01 -6.14 -0.44
CA THR A 36 -10.60 -6.75 0.77
C THR A 36 -9.83 -7.98 1.25
N ALA A 37 -9.40 -8.87 0.35
CA ALA A 37 -8.62 -10.06 0.70
C ALA A 37 -7.25 -9.68 1.27
N THR A 38 -6.60 -8.67 0.68
CA THR A 38 -5.36 -8.09 1.18
C THR A 38 -5.55 -7.47 2.57
N ARG A 39 -6.61 -6.68 2.77
CA ARG A 39 -6.92 -6.05 4.07
C ARG A 39 -7.13 -7.07 5.18
N TYR A 40 -7.86 -8.15 4.93
CA TYR A 40 -8.03 -9.23 5.92
C TYR A 40 -6.71 -9.94 6.23
N SER A 41 -5.91 -10.23 5.21
CA SER A 41 -4.61 -10.91 5.38
C SER A 41 -3.64 -10.06 6.22
N ILE A 42 -3.52 -8.77 5.91
CA ILE A 42 -2.70 -7.84 6.71
C ILE A 42 -3.28 -7.63 8.10
N GLY A 43 -4.61 -7.56 8.24
CA GLY A 43 -5.28 -7.47 9.54
C GLY A 43 -4.93 -8.65 10.46
N ALA A 44 -4.79 -9.85 9.91
CA ALA A 44 -4.40 -11.05 10.65
C ALA A 44 -2.95 -11.02 11.19
N LEU A 45 -2.11 -10.07 10.76
CA LEU A 45 -0.79 -9.84 11.39
C LEU A 45 -0.89 -9.17 12.75
N GLY A 46 -2.00 -8.48 13.06
CA GLY A 46 -2.20 -7.79 14.34
C GLY A 46 -1.21 -6.64 14.59
N LEU A 47 -0.70 -6.01 13.54
CA LEU A 47 0.30 -4.93 13.67
C LEU A 47 -0.35 -3.64 14.23
N PRO A 48 0.33 -2.91 15.14
CA PRO A 48 -0.14 -1.61 15.59
C PRO A 48 -0.20 -0.59 14.45
N THR A 49 -1.33 0.12 14.33
CA THR A 49 -1.47 1.23 13.36
C THR A 49 -0.67 2.44 13.85
N THR A 50 0.21 2.96 12.99
CA THR A 50 0.96 4.22 13.22
C THR A 50 0.28 5.41 12.55
N THR A 51 -0.32 5.19 11.38
CA THR A 51 -1.13 6.20 10.68
C THR A 51 -2.38 5.54 10.13
N SER A 52 -3.55 6.01 10.58
CA SER A 52 -4.85 5.51 10.14
C SER A 52 -5.05 5.66 8.63
N TRP A 53 -6.01 4.92 8.09
CA TRP A 53 -6.40 4.94 6.69
C TRP A 53 -6.68 6.37 6.21
N HIS A 54 -5.86 6.89 5.30
CA HIS A 54 -5.92 8.26 4.79
C HIS A 54 -5.74 8.29 3.26
N PRO A 55 -6.34 9.28 2.57
CA PRO A 55 -6.11 9.45 1.14
C PRO A 55 -4.69 9.94 0.88
N TRP A 56 -4.11 9.46 -0.23
CA TRP A 56 -2.87 10.02 -0.76
C TRP A 56 -3.12 10.65 -2.13
N TYR A 57 -2.30 11.63 -2.47
CA TYR A 57 -2.55 12.55 -3.58
C TYR A 57 -1.45 12.49 -4.63
N ASP A 58 -1.85 12.52 -5.88
CA ASP A 58 -0.97 12.72 -7.02
C ASP A 58 -1.40 14.03 -7.69
N ASP A 59 -0.69 15.10 -7.35
CA ASP A 59 -1.12 16.49 -7.50
C ASP A 59 -2.39 16.81 -6.68
N GLN A 60 -3.48 17.19 -7.35
CA GLN A 60 -4.76 17.56 -6.72
C GLN A 60 -5.75 16.40 -6.66
N GLU A 61 -5.40 15.24 -7.22
CA GLU A 61 -6.28 14.08 -7.30
C GLU A 61 -5.93 13.02 -6.26
N VAL A 62 -6.96 12.37 -5.72
CA VAL A 62 -6.77 11.19 -4.86
C VAL A 62 -6.29 10.04 -5.73
N GLY A 63 -5.01 9.67 -5.57
CA GLY A 63 -4.41 8.51 -6.21
C GLY A 63 -4.81 7.19 -5.55
N GLY A 64 -5.26 7.24 -4.30
CA GLY A 64 -5.76 6.09 -3.53
C GLY A 64 -5.70 6.36 -2.04
N TRP A 65 -5.55 5.30 -1.25
CA TRP A 65 -5.46 5.39 0.20
C TRP A 65 -4.27 4.62 0.75
N SER A 66 -3.78 5.01 1.92
CA SER A 66 -2.70 4.32 2.60
C SER A 66 -2.99 4.18 4.09
N GLN A 67 -2.45 3.13 4.69
CA GLN A 67 -2.40 2.94 6.13
C GLN A 67 -1.02 2.42 6.50
N VAL A 68 -0.44 3.02 7.54
CA VAL A 68 0.91 2.70 7.99
C VAL A 68 0.81 1.96 9.31
N TYR A 69 1.41 0.78 9.36
CA TYR A 69 1.56 -0.03 10.57
C TYR A 69 3.01 0.00 11.02
N LYS A 70 3.26 -0.40 12.27
CA LYS A 70 4.61 -0.67 12.74
C LYS A 70 5.20 -1.85 11.95
N GLY A 71 6.07 -1.56 10.97
CA GLY A 71 6.78 -2.54 10.16
C GLY A 71 6.20 -2.81 8.76
N LEU A 72 5.04 -2.25 8.41
CA LEU A 72 4.41 -2.49 7.09
C LEU A 72 3.56 -1.29 6.65
N THR A 73 3.63 -0.95 5.36
CA THR A 73 2.72 0.02 4.73
C THR A 73 1.78 -0.68 3.76
N LEU A 74 0.48 -0.40 3.86
CA LEU A 74 -0.54 -0.82 2.89
C LEU A 74 -0.93 0.38 2.02
N VAL A 75 -0.99 0.19 0.70
CA VAL A 75 -1.42 1.22 -0.27
C VAL A 75 -2.49 0.65 -1.19
N SER A 76 -3.62 1.32 -1.36
CA SER A 76 -4.52 1.09 -2.49
C SER A 76 -4.29 2.11 -3.58
N VAL A 77 -4.49 1.71 -4.85
CA VAL A 77 -4.45 2.59 -6.02
C VAL A 77 -5.83 2.67 -6.64
N ARG A 78 -6.39 3.88 -6.67
CA ARG A 78 -7.78 4.15 -7.05
C ARG A 78 -8.02 3.91 -8.53
N GLY A 79 -8.97 3.03 -8.84
CA GLY A 79 -9.38 2.69 -10.20
C GLY A 79 -8.37 1.84 -10.97
N ALA A 80 -7.44 1.18 -10.27
CA ALA A 80 -6.53 0.21 -10.86
C ALA A 80 -7.04 -1.22 -10.70
N GLY A 81 -6.92 -2.03 -11.76
CA GLY A 81 -7.16 -3.48 -11.69
C GLY A 81 -5.93 -4.25 -11.19
N HIS A 82 -5.86 -5.54 -11.53
CA HIS A 82 -4.80 -6.46 -11.08
C HIS A 82 -3.40 -5.96 -11.45
N GLU A 83 -3.23 -5.53 -12.70
CA GLU A 83 -1.99 -4.94 -13.19
C GLU A 83 -2.00 -3.42 -12.94
N VAL A 84 -1.63 -3.01 -11.73
CA VAL A 84 -1.65 -1.58 -11.35
C VAL A 84 -0.85 -0.68 -12.31
N PRO A 85 0.39 -1.03 -12.72
CA PRO A 85 1.15 -0.20 -13.65
C PRO A 85 0.53 -0.10 -15.05
N LEU A 86 -0.30 -1.06 -15.47
CA LEU A 86 -1.02 -0.99 -16.74
C LEU A 86 -2.17 0.02 -16.67
N HIS A 87 -2.98 -0.03 -15.61
CA HIS A 87 -4.19 0.80 -15.48
C HIS A 87 -3.95 2.21 -14.94
N ARG A 88 -2.90 2.38 -14.12
CA ARG A 88 -2.54 3.62 -13.43
C ARG A 88 -1.02 3.82 -13.44
N PRO A 89 -0.38 3.95 -14.62
CA PRO A 89 1.08 3.99 -14.75
C PRO A 89 1.73 5.14 -13.95
N ARG A 90 1.11 6.33 -13.97
CA ARG A 90 1.59 7.51 -13.22
C ARG A 90 1.62 7.26 -11.72
N GLN A 91 0.50 6.82 -11.17
CA GLN A 91 0.34 6.51 -9.74
C GLN A 91 1.23 5.35 -9.29
N ALA A 92 1.41 4.34 -10.15
CA ALA A 92 2.32 3.23 -9.87
C ALA A 92 3.78 3.69 -9.76
N LEU A 93 4.20 4.63 -10.61
CA LEU A 93 5.53 5.24 -10.53
C LEU A 93 5.70 6.05 -9.24
N VAL A 94 4.71 6.84 -8.85
CA VAL A 94 4.72 7.57 -7.56
C VAL A 94 4.86 6.58 -6.39
N LEU A 95 4.05 5.53 -6.35
CA LEU A 95 4.14 4.48 -5.33
C LEU A 95 5.55 3.90 -5.25
N PHE A 96 6.14 3.55 -6.40
CA PHE A 96 7.48 2.96 -6.45
C PHE A 96 8.56 3.92 -5.95
N GLN A 97 8.51 5.20 -6.36
CA GLN A 97 9.46 6.21 -5.89
C GLN A 97 9.40 6.42 -4.38
N TYR A 98 8.20 6.46 -3.80
CA TYR A 98 8.00 6.64 -2.36
C TYR A 98 8.45 5.41 -1.56
N PHE A 99 8.21 4.20 -2.09
CA PHE A 99 8.78 2.97 -1.54
C PHE A 99 10.31 3.01 -1.50
N LEU A 100 10.97 3.38 -2.61
CA LEU A 100 12.44 3.45 -2.68
C LEU A 100 13.01 4.48 -1.69
N GLN A 101 12.33 5.61 -1.53
CA GLN A 101 12.73 6.66 -0.57
C GLN A 101 12.41 6.31 0.89
N GLY A 102 11.59 5.28 1.13
CA GLY A 102 11.11 4.94 2.47
C GLY A 102 10.22 6.03 3.09
N LYS A 103 9.50 6.80 2.26
CA LYS A 103 8.60 7.87 2.71
C LYS A 103 7.13 7.43 2.63
N PRO A 104 6.25 7.86 3.55
CA PRO A 104 4.81 7.65 3.42
C PRO A 104 4.26 8.27 2.14
N MET A 105 3.17 7.72 1.59
CA MET A 105 2.50 8.29 0.41
C MET A 105 2.13 9.78 0.65
N PRO A 106 2.22 10.63 -0.38
CA PRO A 106 2.03 12.07 -0.24
C PRO A 106 0.60 12.44 0.19
N GLY A 107 0.49 13.35 1.15
CA GLY A 107 -0.75 14.03 1.47
C GLY A 107 -1.08 15.15 0.47
N GLN A 108 -2.21 15.82 0.65
CA GLN A 108 -2.62 16.93 -0.20
C GLN A 108 -1.60 18.07 -0.13
N THR A 109 -1.02 18.47 -1.28
CA THR A 109 -0.23 19.69 -1.39
C THR A 109 -1.17 20.89 -1.20
N LYS A 110 -0.97 21.62 -0.10
CA LYS A 110 -1.59 22.94 0.06
C LYS A 110 -0.81 23.88 -0.87
N ASN A 111 -1.46 24.42 -1.90
CA ASN A 111 -0.89 25.55 -2.62
C ASN A 111 -0.57 26.63 -1.58
N ALA A 112 0.71 27.02 -1.47
CA ALA A 112 1.06 28.25 -0.81
C ALA A 112 0.30 29.35 -1.55
N THR A 113 -0.69 29.93 -0.89
CA THR A 113 -1.37 31.12 -1.36
C THR A 113 -0.29 32.15 -1.62
N LEU A 114 -0.07 32.51 -2.90
CA LEU A 114 0.61 33.74 -3.24
C LEU A 114 -0.31 34.86 -2.72
N ALA A 115 0.03 35.35 -1.52
CA ALA A 115 -0.46 36.62 -0.99
C ALA A 115 0.42 37.75 -1.54
#